data_AF-A0A944F0R8-F1
#
_entry.id   AF-A0A944F0R8-F1
#
_cell.length_a   1.000
_cell.length_b   1.000
_cell.length_c   1.000
_cell.angle_alpha   90.00
_cell.angle_beta   90.00
_cell.angle_gamma   90.00
#
_symmetry.space_group_name_H-M   'P 1'
#
loop_
_entity.id
_entity.type
_entity.pdbx_description
1 polymer ?
#
loop_
_entity_poly.entity_id
_entity_poly.type
_entity_poly.pdbx_seq_one_letter_code
_entity_poly.pdbx_strand_id
1 'polypeptide(L)'
;MSQPVPPPSSGNPFADGAYPQAPAPAAPARDNVALGVAAAFAAALVTAGIYGGIIGATKYQIGFAAVGVGYLIGLVAGKVGGRNPALPVVSAILSLGAVYLGQLLGLAIAISDMLRLTVTELFFENFELLTTGWKEEAGPMSFLFLAIGAFAAFSAAKKSAG
;
A
#
# COMPACT_ATOMS: atom_id res chain seq x y z
N MET A 1 -49.49 -0.81 -25.24
CA MET A 1 -48.15 -1.44 -25.19
C MET A 1 -47.19 -0.52 -25.92
N SER A 2 -46.38 0.24 -25.20
CA SER A 2 -45.43 1.19 -25.78
C SER A 2 -44.22 0.41 -26.29
N GLN A 3 -44.06 0.30 -27.60
CA GLN A 3 -42.88 -0.32 -28.19
C GLN A 3 -41.66 0.59 -27.94
N PRO A 4 -40.53 0.09 -27.42
CA PRO A 4 -39.31 0.89 -27.31
C PRO A 4 -38.81 1.24 -28.71
N VAL A 5 -38.73 2.54 -29.01
CA VAL A 5 -38.11 3.05 -30.24
C VAL A 5 -36.62 2.71 -30.19
N PRO A 6 -36.04 2.07 -31.23
CA PRO A 6 -34.61 1.83 -31.30
C PRO A 6 -33.83 3.16 -31.27
N PRO A 7 -32.69 3.23 -30.57
CA PRO A 7 -31.87 4.44 -30.57
C PRO A 7 -31.42 4.79 -32.00
N PRO A 8 -31.33 6.08 -32.37
CA PRO A 8 -30.92 6.50 -33.70
C PRO A 8 -29.54 5.94 -34.03
N SER A 9 -29.41 5.33 -35.22
CA SER A 9 -28.13 4.86 -35.74
C SER A 9 -27.17 6.05 -35.82
N SER A 10 -25.98 5.90 -35.25
CA SER A 10 -25.03 7.00 -35.02
C SER A 10 -24.39 7.57 -36.30
N GLY A 11 -24.87 7.20 -37.50
CA GLY A 11 -24.32 7.61 -38.80
C GLY A 11 -22.86 7.20 -39.03
N ASN A 12 -22.25 6.55 -38.06
CA ASN A 12 -20.86 6.12 -38.08
C ASN A 12 -20.82 4.65 -38.53
N PRO A 13 -20.43 4.34 -39.78
CA PRO A 13 -20.41 2.97 -40.31
C PRO A 13 -19.42 2.04 -39.58
N PHE A 14 -18.61 2.59 -38.68
CA PHE A 14 -17.68 1.86 -37.82
C PHE A 14 -18.23 1.56 -36.42
N ALA A 15 -19.37 2.15 -36.03
CA ALA A 15 -19.98 1.94 -34.72
C ALA A 15 -20.89 0.70 -34.67
N ASP A 16 -21.43 0.27 -35.83
CA ASP A 16 -22.44 -0.78 -35.92
C ASP A 16 -21.85 -2.19 -36.10
N GLY A 17 -20.58 -2.41 -35.73
CA GLY A 17 -19.97 -3.75 -35.69
C GLY A 17 -19.79 -4.46 -37.04
N ALA A 18 -19.90 -3.73 -38.17
CA ALA A 18 -19.83 -4.28 -39.52
C ALA A 18 -18.43 -4.76 -39.96
N TYR A 19 -17.39 -4.51 -39.17
CA TYR A 19 -16.02 -4.95 -39.44
C TYR A 19 -15.47 -5.68 -38.22
N PRO A 20 -14.73 -6.80 -38.39
CA PRO A 20 -13.99 -7.40 -37.29
C PRO A 20 -13.02 -6.35 -36.74
N GLN A 21 -13.28 -5.86 -35.52
CA GLN A 21 -12.27 -5.04 -34.84
C GLN A 21 -11.07 -5.94 -34.59
N ALA A 22 -9.95 -5.64 -35.27
CA ALA A 22 -8.66 -6.20 -34.89
C ALA A 22 -8.42 -5.86 -33.42
N PRO A 23 -8.04 -6.83 -32.56
CA PRO A 23 -7.71 -6.54 -31.18
C PRO A 23 -6.68 -5.42 -31.13
N ALA A 24 -6.95 -4.37 -30.35
CA ALA A 24 -5.99 -3.30 -30.16
C ALA A 24 -4.65 -3.92 -29.69
N PRO A 25 -3.50 -3.47 -30.23
CA PRO A 25 -2.20 -3.97 -29.80
C PRO A 25 -2.09 -3.88 -28.28
N ALA A 26 -1.71 -4.98 -27.63
CA ALA A 26 -1.44 -4.96 -26.19
C ALA A 26 -0.41 -3.85 -25.90
N ALA A 27 -0.71 -2.98 -24.93
CA ALA A 27 0.21 -1.92 -24.54
C ALA A 27 1.59 -2.52 -24.22
N PRO A 28 2.70 -1.84 -24.58
CA PRO A 28 4.04 -2.34 -24.29
C PRO A 28 4.19 -2.71 -22.81
N ALA A 29 4.67 -3.91 -22.54
CA ALA A 29 4.92 -4.37 -21.18
C ALA A 29 5.97 -3.45 -20.52
N ARG A 30 5.56 -2.75 -19.48
CA ARG A 30 6.42 -1.83 -18.71
C ARG A 30 7.19 -2.63 -17.66
N ASP A 31 8.10 -3.50 -18.04
CA ASP A 31 8.69 -4.47 -17.09
C ASP A 31 9.98 -3.94 -16.44
N ASN A 32 9.82 -3.13 -15.39
CA ASN A 32 10.94 -2.62 -14.58
C ASN A 32 10.82 -3.05 -13.12
N VAL A 33 10.87 -4.36 -12.88
CA VAL A 33 10.65 -4.97 -11.56
C VAL A 33 11.54 -4.36 -10.49
N ALA A 34 12.84 -4.24 -10.75
CA ALA A 34 13.80 -3.70 -9.79
C ALA A 34 13.46 -2.26 -9.39
N LEU A 35 13.08 -1.43 -10.36
CA LEU A 35 12.65 -0.04 -10.10
C LEU A 35 11.32 -0.02 -9.32
N GLY A 36 10.39 -0.90 -9.64
CA GLY A 36 9.13 -1.07 -8.91
C GLY A 36 9.35 -1.42 -7.44
N VAL A 37 10.24 -2.38 -7.16
CA VAL A 37 10.61 -2.76 -5.79
C VAL A 37 11.30 -1.61 -5.06
N ALA A 38 12.25 -0.93 -5.69
CA ALA A 38 12.95 0.21 -5.09
C ALA A 38 11.98 1.36 -4.75
N ALA A 39 11.06 1.68 -5.67
CA ALA A 39 10.05 2.71 -5.47
C ALA A 39 9.06 2.33 -4.36
N ALA A 40 8.63 1.06 -4.31
CA ALA A 40 7.77 0.54 -3.25
C ALA A 40 8.46 0.59 -1.88
N PHE A 41 9.75 0.25 -1.82
CA PHE A 41 10.55 0.33 -0.60
C PHE A 41 10.68 1.77 -0.11
N ALA A 42 10.98 2.72 -1.01
CA ALA A 42 11.00 4.14 -0.65
C ALA A 42 9.64 4.63 -0.13
N ALA A 43 8.54 4.25 -0.80
CA ALA A 43 7.19 4.55 -0.33
C ALA A 43 6.89 3.93 1.05
N ALA A 44 7.35 2.70 1.30
CA ALA A 44 7.22 2.02 2.58
C ALA A 44 7.92 2.79 3.71
N LEU A 45 9.15 3.27 3.50
CA LEU A 45 9.87 4.07 4.48
C LEU A 45 9.17 5.42 4.77
N VAL A 46 8.75 6.13 3.72
CA VAL A 46 8.06 7.42 3.86
C VAL A 46 6.75 7.26 4.62
N THR A 47 5.92 6.28 4.23
CA THR A 47 4.65 6.02 4.87
C THR A 47 4.79 5.52 6.31
N ALA A 48 5.80 4.70 6.61
CA ALA A 48 6.13 4.28 7.98
C ALA A 48 6.51 5.48 8.86
N GLY A 49 7.36 6.37 8.35
CA GLY A 49 7.75 7.60 9.04
C GLY A 49 6.57 8.52 9.33
N ILE A 50 5.71 8.76 8.33
CA ILE A 50 4.49 9.57 8.48
C ILE A 50 3.54 8.93 9.49
N TYR A 51 3.26 7.64 9.36
CA TYR A 51 2.35 6.92 10.24
C TYR A 51 2.86 6.92 11.69
N GLY A 52 4.14 6.59 11.91
CA GLY A 52 4.74 6.60 13.24
C GLY A 52 4.80 7.99 13.87
N GLY A 53 5.13 9.03 13.09
CA GLY A 53 5.07 10.41 13.56
C GLY A 53 3.67 10.82 14.02
N ILE A 54 2.62 10.41 13.28
CA ILE A 54 1.23 10.67 13.66
C ILE A 54 0.87 9.95 14.97
N ILE A 55 1.22 8.67 15.10
CA ILE A 55 0.95 7.91 16.34
C ILE A 55 1.67 8.55 17.53
N GLY A 56 2.96 8.88 17.37
CA GLY A 56 3.77 9.47 18.43
C GLY A 56 3.23 10.82 18.90
N ALA A 57 2.76 11.66 17.97
CA ALA A 57 2.21 12.98 18.27
C ALA A 57 0.78 12.94 18.84
N THR A 58 -0.07 12.01 18.39
CA THR A 58 -1.49 11.98 18.76
C THR A 58 -1.82 10.99 19.87
N LYS A 59 -0.92 10.05 20.19
CA LYS A 59 -1.15 8.92 21.11
C LYS A 59 -2.36 8.04 20.73
N TYR A 60 -2.91 8.20 19.52
CA TYR A 60 -4.01 7.41 19.00
C TYR A 60 -3.52 6.53 17.85
N GLN A 61 -3.84 5.24 17.94
CA GLN A 61 -3.62 4.32 16.82
C GLN A 61 -4.74 4.48 15.79
N ILE A 62 -4.35 4.97 14.61
CA ILE A 62 -5.25 5.12 13.49
C ILE A 62 -5.26 3.81 12.69
N GLY A 63 -6.04 2.82 13.14
CA GLY A 63 -6.10 1.50 12.49
C GLY A 63 -6.42 1.54 10.99
N PHE A 64 -7.23 2.51 10.55
CA PHE A 64 -7.55 2.71 9.12
C PHE A 64 -6.36 3.19 8.29
N ALA A 65 -5.31 3.77 8.90
CA ALA A 65 -4.14 4.25 8.18
C ALA A 65 -3.39 3.10 7.50
N ALA A 66 -3.43 1.89 8.05
CA ALA A 66 -2.78 0.71 7.45
C ALA A 66 -3.28 0.41 6.02
N VAL A 67 -4.57 0.66 5.74
CA VAL A 67 -5.16 0.53 4.40
C VAL A 67 -4.49 1.52 3.44
N GLY A 68 -4.36 2.78 3.86
CA GLY A 68 -3.76 3.84 3.05
C GLY A 68 -2.27 3.62 2.82
N VAL A 69 -1.54 3.23 3.86
CA VAL A 69 -0.12 2.86 3.80
C VAL A 69 0.07 1.74 2.78
N GLY A 70 -0.65 0.63 2.94
CA GLY A 70 -0.55 -0.51 2.03
C GLY A 70 -0.93 -0.15 0.61
N TYR A 71 -2.05 0.55 0.42
CA TYR A 71 -2.51 0.98 -0.90
C TYR A 71 -1.46 1.83 -1.63
N LEU A 72 -0.83 2.80 -0.95
CA LEU A 72 0.20 3.65 -1.55
C LEU A 72 1.43 2.85 -1.97
N ILE A 73 1.92 1.95 -1.11
CA ILE A 73 3.06 1.08 -1.42
C ILE A 73 2.76 0.24 -2.66
N GLY A 74 1.60 -0.43 -2.69
CA GLY A 74 1.19 -1.25 -3.82
C GLY A 74 0.99 -0.44 -5.10
N LEU A 75 0.34 0.72 -5.02
CA LEU A 75 0.12 1.61 -6.16
C LEU A 75 1.45 2.03 -6.80
N VAL A 76 2.43 2.42 -5.98
CA VAL A 76 3.76 2.80 -6.48
C VAL A 76 4.46 1.60 -7.13
N ALA A 77 4.42 0.43 -6.48
CA ALA A 77 5.01 -0.79 -7.01
C ALA A 77 4.45 -1.17 -8.38
N GLY A 78 3.12 -1.19 -8.54
CA GLY A 78 2.47 -1.58 -9.80
C GLY A 78 2.63 -0.53 -10.90
N LYS A 79 2.51 0.77 -10.58
CA LYS A 79 2.70 1.84 -11.57
C LYS A 79 4.12 1.90 -12.13
N VAL A 80 5.13 1.66 -11.29
CA VAL A 80 6.55 1.77 -11.66
C VAL A 80 7.11 0.45 -12.19
N GLY A 81 6.70 -0.68 -11.60
CA GLY A 81 7.29 -1.99 -11.87
C GLY A 81 6.59 -2.84 -12.93
N GLY A 82 5.35 -2.51 -13.31
CA GLY A 82 4.63 -3.21 -14.37
C GLY A 82 3.97 -4.54 -13.96
N ARG A 83 3.78 -5.43 -14.95
CA ARG A 83 2.92 -6.63 -14.88
C ARG A 83 3.62 -7.86 -14.28
N ASN A 84 4.56 -7.66 -13.36
CA ASN A 84 5.27 -8.77 -12.74
C ASN A 84 4.49 -9.38 -11.55
N PRO A 85 4.28 -10.71 -11.51
CA PRO A 85 3.52 -11.37 -10.45
C PRO A 85 4.19 -11.31 -9.05
N ALA A 86 5.49 -11.02 -8.98
CA ALA A 86 6.19 -10.85 -7.70
C ALA A 86 5.86 -9.51 -7.04
N LEU A 87 5.54 -8.45 -7.80
CA LEU A 87 5.34 -7.10 -7.26
C LEU A 87 4.19 -7.01 -6.24
N PRO A 88 3.01 -7.62 -6.46
CA PRO A 88 1.97 -7.67 -5.45
C PRO A 88 2.41 -8.33 -4.13
N VAL A 89 3.18 -9.43 -4.20
CA VAL A 89 3.65 -10.16 -3.02
C VAL A 89 4.69 -9.32 -2.26
N VAL A 90 5.66 -8.75 -2.98
CA VAL A 90 6.67 -7.86 -2.38
C VAL A 90 6.00 -6.64 -1.75
N SER A 91 5.00 -6.05 -2.39
CA SER A 91 4.25 -4.91 -1.84
C SER A 91 3.51 -5.27 -0.55
N ALA A 92 2.92 -6.46 -0.48
CA ALA A 92 2.27 -6.94 0.74
C ALA A 92 3.27 -7.08 1.90
N ILE A 93 4.43 -7.68 1.65
CA ILE A 93 5.50 -7.82 2.65
C ILE A 93 6.01 -6.45 3.10
N LEU A 94 6.28 -5.54 2.15
CA LEU A 94 6.72 -4.18 2.46
C LEU A 94 5.66 -3.41 3.26
N SER A 95 4.36 -3.61 2.97
CA SER A 95 3.29 -3.00 3.74
C SER A 95 3.24 -3.51 5.19
N LEU A 96 3.43 -4.81 5.41
CA LEU A 96 3.51 -5.35 6.77
C LEU A 96 4.68 -4.72 7.53
N GLY A 97 5.85 -4.66 6.89
CA GLY A 97 7.03 -4.01 7.46
C GLY A 97 6.81 -2.53 7.75
N ALA A 98 6.21 -1.77 6.82
CA ALA A 98 5.97 -0.34 6.98
C ALA A 98 5.01 -0.02 8.12
N VAL A 99 3.90 -0.75 8.21
CA VAL A 99 2.90 -0.54 9.26
C VAL A 99 3.48 -0.90 10.63
N TYR A 100 4.15 -2.06 10.74
CA TYR A 100 4.82 -2.47 11.97
C TYR A 100 5.88 -1.47 12.41
N LEU A 101 6.77 -1.07 11.49
CA LEU A 101 7.84 -0.11 11.78
C LEU A 101 7.28 1.27 12.16
N GLY A 102 6.18 1.71 11.53
CA GLY A 102 5.47 2.92 11.92
C GLY A 102 4.90 2.83 13.34
N GLN A 103 4.33 1.69 13.74
CA GLN A 103 3.88 1.49 15.13
C GLN A 103 5.04 1.53 16.12
N LEU A 104 6.18 0.87 15.82
CA LEU A 104 7.37 0.93 16.66
C LEU A 104 7.91 2.37 16.77
N LEU A 105 7.89 3.13 15.67
CA LEU A 105 8.33 4.53 15.69
C LEU A 105 7.41 5.40 16.53
N GLY A 106 6.11 5.22 16.40
CA GLY A 106 5.12 5.90 17.24
C GLY A 106 5.32 5.59 18.72
N LEU A 107 5.55 4.33 19.06
CA LEU A 107 5.86 3.90 20.43
C LEU A 107 7.17 4.53 20.93
N ALA A 108 8.23 4.50 20.12
CA ALA A 108 9.53 5.08 20.47
C ALA A 108 9.44 6.58 20.75
N ILE A 109 8.75 7.34 19.89
CA ILE A 109 8.47 8.78 20.11
C ILE A 109 7.63 8.96 21.36
N ALA A 110 6.71 8.03 21.65
CA ALA A 110 5.81 8.17 22.77
C ALA A 110 6.49 7.95 24.13
N ILE A 111 7.49 7.08 24.20
CA ILE A 111 8.18 6.69 25.44
C ILE A 111 9.56 7.33 25.61
N SER A 112 10.14 7.93 24.56
CA SER A 112 11.47 8.56 24.58
C SER A 112 11.62 9.56 25.72
N ASP A 113 10.60 10.39 25.92
CA ASP A 113 10.61 11.44 26.95
C ASP A 113 10.55 10.86 28.36
N MET A 114 9.84 9.75 28.54
CA MET A 114 9.71 9.07 29.84
C MET A 114 11.00 8.35 30.23
N LEU A 115 11.65 7.70 29.27
CA LEU A 115 12.88 6.93 29.49
C LEU A 115 14.14 7.80 29.43
N ARG A 116 14.02 9.07 29.01
CA ARG A 116 15.14 9.98 28.73
C ARG A 116 16.16 9.38 27.75
N LEU A 117 15.67 8.59 26.80
CA LEU A 117 16.44 8.01 25.71
C LEU A 117 16.02 8.67 24.39
N THR A 118 16.94 8.78 23.45
CA THR A 118 16.62 9.21 22.10
C THR A 118 15.85 8.12 21.34
N VAL A 119 15.04 8.52 20.35
CA VAL A 119 14.36 7.55 19.46
C VAL A 119 15.37 6.62 18.77
N THR A 120 16.55 7.13 18.44
CA THR A 120 17.64 6.34 17.83
C THR A 120 18.17 5.28 18.79
N GLU A 121 18.47 5.62 20.04
CA GLU A 121 18.89 4.65 21.07
C GLU A 121 17.82 3.58 21.29
N LEU A 122 16.53 3.97 21.26
CA LEU A 122 15.43 3.02 21.37
C LEU A 122 15.39 2.03 20.20
N PHE A 123 15.67 2.47 18.97
CA PHE A 123 15.66 1.59 17.80
C PHE A 123 16.90 0.71 17.65
N PHE A 124 18.08 1.22 17.99
CA PHE A 124 19.34 0.52 17.72
C PHE A 124 19.90 -0.21 18.93
N GLU A 125 19.62 0.26 20.14
CA GLU A 125 20.17 -0.31 21.38
C GLU A 125 19.09 -1.00 22.22
N ASN A 126 17.83 -0.56 22.13
CA ASN A 126 16.72 -1.06 22.95
C ASN A 126 15.54 -1.58 22.11
N PHE A 127 15.82 -2.14 20.93
CA PHE A 127 14.78 -2.61 20.01
C PHE A 127 13.84 -3.67 20.63
N GLU A 128 14.38 -4.49 21.54
CA GLU A 128 13.60 -5.49 22.26
C GLU A 128 12.52 -4.85 23.15
N LEU A 129 12.81 -3.69 23.75
CA LEU A 129 11.84 -2.92 24.54
C LEU A 129 10.69 -2.43 23.67
N LEU A 130 11.00 -1.90 22.48
CA LEU A 130 9.98 -1.47 21.52
C LEU A 130 9.12 -2.64 21.04
N THR A 131 9.76 -3.77 20.71
CA THR A 131 9.04 -4.97 20.26
C THR A 131 8.15 -5.54 21.36
N THR A 132 8.63 -5.55 22.60
CA THR A 132 7.87 -6.03 23.76
C THR A 132 6.70 -5.11 24.07
N GLY A 133 6.93 -3.80 24.15
CA GLY A 133 5.87 -2.82 24.37
C GLY A 133 4.80 -2.85 23.27
N TRP A 134 5.22 -3.02 22.01
CA TRP A 134 4.27 -3.22 20.91
C TRP A 134 3.45 -4.50 21.08
N LYS A 135 4.05 -5.62 21.49
CA LYS A 135 3.31 -6.87 21.72
C LYS A 135 2.30 -6.75 22.85
N GLU A 136 2.62 -6.01 23.90
CA GLU A 136 1.72 -5.75 25.02
C GLU A 136 0.52 -4.89 24.63
N GLU A 137 0.73 -3.90 23.74
CA GLU A 137 -0.34 -3.04 23.22
C GLU A 137 -1.11 -3.69 22.04
N ALA A 138 -0.49 -4.61 21.31
CA ALA A 138 -1.06 -5.22 20.12
C ALA A 138 -2.25 -6.13 20.44
N GLY A 139 -3.45 -5.59 20.22
CA GLY A 139 -4.69 -6.37 20.22
C GLY A 139 -4.96 -7.09 18.89
N PRO A 140 -6.00 -7.94 18.82
CA PRO A 140 -6.42 -8.62 17.59
C PRO A 140 -6.65 -7.67 16.40
N MET A 141 -7.11 -6.45 16.68
CA MET A 141 -7.33 -5.42 15.66
C MET A 141 -6.04 -4.97 14.97
N SER A 142 -4.90 -4.94 15.67
CA SER A 142 -3.61 -4.59 15.07
C SER A 142 -3.21 -5.59 13.99
N PHE A 143 -3.39 -6.88 14.26
CA PHE A 143 -3.15 -7.96 13.29
C PHE A 143 -4.14 -7.91 12.12
N LEU A 144 -5.41 -7.58 12.40
CA LEU A 144 -6.40 -7.39 11.33
C LEU A 144 -6.00 -6.24 10.41
N PHE A 145 -5.58 -5.09 10.94
CA PHE A 145 -5.15 -3.96 10.13
C PHE A 145 -3.85 -4.22 9.38
N LEU A 146 -2.91 -4.98 9.95
CA LEU A 146 -1.74 -5.48 9.23
C LEU A 146 -2.15 -6.34 8.02
N ALA A 147 -3.07 -7.29 8.22
CA ALA A 147 -3.58 -8.14 7.15
C ALA A 147 -4.32 -7.34 6.06
N ILE A 148 -5.16 -6.37 6.46
CA ILE A 148 -5.87 -5.50 5.54
C ILE A 148 -4.89 -4.61 4.76
N GLY A 149 -3.87 -4.04 5.42
CA GLY A 149 -2.83 -3.25 4.76
C GLY A 149 -2.08 -4.06 3.72
N ALA A 150 -1.66 -5.29 4.07
CA ALA A 150 -1.02 -6.21 3.14
C ALA A 150 -1.93 -6.55 1.94
N PHE A 151 -3.21 -6.82 2.19
CA PHE A 151 -4.19 -7.08 1.13
C PHE A 151 -4.42 -5.87 0.24
N ALA A 152 -4.49 -4.67 0.82
CA ALA A 152 -4.63 -3.41 0.09
C ALA A 152 -3.41 -3.17 -0.81
N ALA A 153 -2.20 -3.42 -0.30
CA ALA A 153 -0.96 -3.31 -1.07
C ALA A 153 -0.92 -4.30 -2.24
N PHE A 154 -1.25 -5.57 -1.98
CA PHE A 154 -1.33 -6.60 -3.01
C PHE A 154 -2.33 -6.21 -4.11
N SER A 155 -3.53 -5.80 -3.71
CA SER A 155 -4.61 -5.44 -4.63
C SER A 155 -4.28 -4.19 -5.45
N ALA A 156 -3.69 -3.17 -4.81
CA ALA A 156 -3.29 -1.94 -5.47
C ALA A 156 -2.17 -2.18 -6.48
N ALA A 157 -1.17 -2.99 -6.15
CA ALA A 157 -0.10 -3.38 -7.08
C ALA A 157 -0.65 -4.11 -8.30
N LYS A 158 -1.52 -5.10 -8.09
CA LYS A 158 -2.13 -5.86 -9.18
C LYS A 158 -3.00 -4.98 -10.09
N LYS A 159 -3.75 -4.03 -9.53
CA LYS A 159 -4.65 -3.15 -10.29
C LYS A 159 -3.94 -2.01 -11.01
N SER A 160 -2.77 -1.59 -10.50
CA SER A 160 -2.00 -0.48 -11.06
C SER A 160 -0.90 -0.91 -12.03
N ALA A 161 -0.59 -2.21 -12.07
CA ALA A 161 0.19 -2.84 -13.14
C ALA A 161 -0.55 -2.65 -14.47
N GLY A 162 -0.07 -1.69 -15.28
CA GLY A 162 -0.70 -1.25 -16.52
C GLY A 162 -0.77 -2.32 -17.60
#